data_AF-A0AA42XXG9-F1
#
_entry.id   AF-A0AA42XXG9-F1
#
_cell.length_a   1.000
_cell.length_b   1.000
_cell.length_c   1.000
_cell.angle_alpha   90.00
_cell.angle_beta   90.00
_cell.angle_gamma   90.00
#
_symmetry.space_group_name_H-M   'P 1'
#
loop_
_entity.id
_entity.type
_entity.pdbx_description
1 polymer ?
#
loop_
_entity_poly.entity_id
_entity_poly.type
_entity_poly.pdbx_seq_one_letter_code
_entity_poly.pdbx_strand_id
1 'polypeptide(L)' 'MPPHLEPLWEVFRTFARRYPGVTLDIFVTDRRVDPVADGIDMAMCVGDMGPVSTWTTKPSRGQR' A
#
# COMPACT_ATOMS: atom_id res chain seq x y z
N MET A 1 15.57 0.66 -1.15
CA MET A 1 14.35 0.08 -0.54
C MET A 1 14.54 0.00 0.96
N PRO A 2 13.48 0.06 1.78
CA PRO A 2 13.57 -0.12 3.23
C PRO A 2 14.08 -1.52 3.59
N PRO A 3 15.04 -1.63 4.52
CA PRO A 3 15.67 -2.89 4.96
C PRO A 3 14.79 -3.76 5.87
N HIS A 4 13.51 -3.40 6.05
CA HIS A 4 12.55 -4.17 6.86
C HIS A 4 11.52 -4.92 6.00
N LEU A 5 11.57 -4.76 4.67
CA LEU A 5 10.65 -5.42 3.74
C LEU A 5 11.22 -6.73 3.17
N GLU A 6 12.44 -7.10 3.54
CA GLU A 6 13.13 -8.34 3.17
C GLU A 6 12.24 -9.60 3.23
N PRO A 7 11.42 -9.82 4.27
CA PRO A 7 10.56 -11.01 4.35
C PRO A 7 9.49 -11.06 3.25
N LEU A 8 9.03 -9.91 2.75
CA LEU A 8 8.00 -9.85 1.71
C LEU A 8 8.55 -10.15 0.32
N TRP A 9 9.86 -10.00 0.08
CA TRP A 9 10.45 -10.30 -1.23
C TRP A 9 10.27 -11.76 -1.63
N GLU A 10 10.41 -12.69 -0.68
CA GLU A 10 10.20 -14.11 -0.96
C GLU A 10 8.73 -14.41 -1.29
N VAL A 11 7.80 -13.72 -0.63
CA VAL A 11 6.36 -13.82 -0.93
C VAL A 11 6.09 -13.33 -2.35
N PHE A 12 6.58 -12.14 -2.72
CA PHE A 12 6.37 -11.59 -4.07
C PHE A 12 7.01 -12.46 -5.15
N ARG A 13 8.21 -13.01 -4.92
CA ARG A 13 8.86 -13.93 -5.85
C ARG A 13 8.06 -15.22 -6.03
N THR A 14 7.52 -15.77 -4.95
CA THR A 14 6.69 -16.98 -5.00
C THR A 14 5.36 -16.69 -5.71
N PHE A 15 4.76 -15.53 -5.45
CA PHE A 15 3.55 -15.07 -6.13
C PHE A 15 3.75 -14.89 -7.64
N ALA A 16 4.79 -14.17 -8.05
CA ALA A 16 5.11 -13.93 -9.45
C ALA A 16 5.35 -15.23 -10.22
N ARG A 17 6.02 -16.21 -9.59
CA ARG A 17 6.19 -17.57 -10.16
C ARG A 17 4.87 -18.32 -10.29
N ARG A 18 3.98 -18.18 -9.32
CA ARG A 18 2.68 -18.89 -9.30
C ARG A 18 1.68 -18.28 -10.29
N TYR A 19 1.78 -16.98 -10.55
CA TYR A 19 0.87 -16.19 -11.38
C TYR A 19 1.64 -15.30 -12.39
N PRO A 20 2.23 -15.89 -13.44
CA PRO A 20 3.10 -15.17 -14.38
C PRO A 20 2.36 -14.14 -15.25
N GLY A 21 1.04 -14.20 -15.33
CA GLY A 21 0.21 -13.22 -16.05
C GLY A 21 -0.16 -11.98 -15.22
N VAL A 22 0.29 -11.90 -13.96
CA VAL A 22 0.02 -10.76 -13.08
C VAL A 22 1.28 -9.90 -12.99
N THR A 23 1.17 -8.64 -13.39
CA THR A 23 2.19 -7.63 -13.14
C THR A 23 1.93 -6.97 -11.80
N LEU A 24 2.96 -6.90 -10.95
CA LEU A 24 2.87 -6.30 -9.63
C LEU A 24 3.82 -5.10 -9.55
N ASP A 25 3.26 -3.90 -9.47
CA ASP A 25 4.01 -2.66 -9.27
C ASP A 25 4.02 -2.30 -7.78
N ILE A 26 5.23 -2.27 -7.19
CA ILE A 26 5.41 -2.02 -5.76
C ILE A 26 6.14 -0.70 -5.56
N PHE A 27 5.50 0.22 -4.85
CA PHE A 27 6.08 1.50 -4.47
C PHE A 27 6.22 1.58 -2.96
N VAL A 28 7.31 2.18 -2.50
CA VAL A 28 7.52 2.50 -1.09
C VAL A 28 7.60 4.01 -0.96
N THR A 29 6.87 4.55 -0.01
CA THR A 29 6.89 5.98 0.29
C THR A 29 6.56 6.23 1.75
N ASP A 30 7.16 7.28 2.32
CA ASP A 30 6.84 7.78 3.66
C ASP A 30 5.68 8.80 3.64
N ARG A 31 5.19 9.18 2.44
CA ARG A 31 4.06 10.10 2.30
C ARG A 31 2.73 9.37 2.54
N ARG A 32 1.70 10.13 2.94
CA ARG A 32 0.33 9.61 2.90
C ARG A 32 -0.10 9.40 1.44
N VAL A 33 -0.69 8.24 1.17
CA VAL A 33 -1.21 7.84 -0.14
C VAL A 33 -2.74 7.94 -0.13
N ASP A 34 -3.33 8.46 -1.20
CA ASP A 34 -4.76 8.41 -1.50
C ASP A 34 -4.97 7.29 -2.53
N PRO A 35 -5.47 6.10 -2.14
CA PRO A 35 -5.50 4.94 -3.04
C PRO A 35 -6.25 5.19 -4.35
N VAL A 36 -7.33 5.96 -4.31
CA VAL A 36 -8.13 6.24 -5.50
C VAL A 36 -7.43 7.27 -6.39
N ALA A 37 -6.96 8.38 -5.81
CA ALA A 37 -6.34 9.44 -6.60
C ALA A 37 -4.95 9.06 -7.14
N ASP A 38 -4.20 8.26 -6.39
CA ASP A 38 -2.87 7.78 -6.77
C ASP A 38 -2.92 6.51 -7.65
N GLY A 39 -4.11 5.95 -7.92
CA GLY A 39 -4.26 4.75 -8.76
C GLY A 39 -3.68 3.49 -8.12
N ILE A 40 -3.76 3.36 -6.80
CA ILE A 40 -3.20 2.27 -6.01
C ILE A 40 -4.34 1.35 -5.56
N ASP A 41 -4.28 0.08 -5.97
CA ASP A 41 -5.28 -0.92 -5.58
C ASP A 41 -5.20 -1.28 -4.08
N MET A 42 -3.97 -1.32 -3.54
CA MET A 42 -3.71 -1.70 -2.15
C MET A 42 -2.58 -0.86 -1.55
N ALA A 43 -2.80 -0.33 -0.35
CA ALA A 43 -1.77 0.35 0.44
C ALA A 43 -1.51 -0.41 1.74
N MET A 44 -0.23 -0.64 2.05
CA MET A 44 0.21 -1.20 3.32
C MET A 44 1.00 -0.14 4.08
N CYS A 45 0.54 0.22 5.26
CA CYS A 45 1.24 1.14 6.16
C CYS A 45 1.92 0.37 7.28
N VAL A 46 3.16 0.73 7.59
CA VAL A 46 3.92 0.16 8.71
C VAL A 46 4.05 1.22 9.80
N GLY A 47 3.61 0.90 11.01
CA GLY A 47 3.60 1.83 12.14
C GLY A 47 2.56 1.42 13.17
N ASP A 48 2.40 2.23 14.23
CA ASP A 48 1.36 1.98 15.22
C ASP A 48 -0.02 1.98 14.57
N MET A 49 -0.84 1.01 14.97
CA MET A 49 -2.18 0.83 14.43
C MET A 49 -3.10 1.93 15.01
N GLY A 50 -3.06 3.12 14.40
CA GLY A 50 -4.04 4.18 14.65
C GLY A 50 -5.43 3.78 14.16
N PRO A 51 -6.51 4.48 14.57
CA PRO A 51 -7.87 4.10 14.19
C PRO A 51 -8.02 3.98 12.67
N VAL A 52 -8.72 2.92 12.22
CA VAL A 52 -8.85 2.54 10.79
C VAL A 52 -9.39 3.68 9.92
N SER A 53 -10.17 4.60 10.50
CA SER A 53 -10.71 5.80 9.86
C SER A 53 -9.64 6.79 9.41
N THR A 54 -8.48 6.80 10.07
CA THR A 54 -7.35 7.68 9.76
C THR A 54 -6.61 7.28 8.48
N TRP A 55 -6.82 6.05 8.02
CA TRP A 55 -6.14 5.45 6.86
C TRP A 55 -7.02 5.39 5.61
N THR A 56 -8.34 5.55 5.73
CA THR A 56 -9.29 5.28 4.63
C THR A 56 -10.20 6.45 4.24
N THR A 57 -10.14 7.60 4.91
CA THR A 57 -11.01 8.73 4.53
C THR A 57 -10.27 10.05 4.37
N LYS A 58 -10.31 10.57 3.15
CA LYS A 58 -10.17 12.00 2.87
C LYS A 58 -11.37 12.69 3.53
N PRO A 59 -11.20 13.72 4.39
CA PRO A 59 -12.35 14.48 4.85
C PRO A 59 -13.03 15.06 3.61
N SER A 60 -14.29 14.70 3.37
CA SER A 60 -15.07 15.28 2.28
C SER A 60 -15.13 16.79 2.48
N ARG A 61 -14.60 17.52 1.51
CA ARG A 61 -14.66 18.97 1.43
C ARG A 61 -16.13 19.37 1.36
N GLY A 62 -16.68 19.91 2.44
CA GLY A 62 -18.03 20.49 2.47
C GLY A 62 -18.85 20.13 3.70
N GLN A 63 -18.45 20.60 4.88
CA GLN A 63 -19.44 21.02 5.87
C GLN A 63 -19.66 22.52 5.66
N ARG A 64 -20.90 22.85 5.28
CA ARG A 64 -21.45 24.20 5.27
C ARG A 64 -21.63 24.72 6.68
#